data_AF-A0A0F2RAN8-F1
#
_entry.id   AF-A0A0F2RAN8-F1
#
_cell.length_a   1.000
_cell.length_b   1.000
_cell.length_c   1.000
_cell.angle_alpha   90.00
_cell.angle_beta   90.00
_cell.angle_gamma   90.00
#
_symmetry.space_group_name_H-M   'P 1'
#
loop_
_entity.id
_entity.type
_entity.pdbx_description
1 polymer ?
#
loop_
_entity_poly.entity_id
_entity_poly.type
_entity_poly.pdbx_seq_one_letter_code
_entity_poly.pdbx_strand_id
1 'polypeptide(L)'
;PSRVAVDAPGATLQAKALGAVLGDVLGPKRLPMILVESRAVLKRGGAHTARAAGVLGLMKFGRDHLFLLDEDDQIDHAGLEAFLARHGGGPFALFGFTFMVWQHLAEAFADGALDLSGGVLIHSGGWKRLEDKAVDPGAFRDLLRRRFGLTQCFNFYGMAEQIGTIHLEDPTEAGVLRCPSFAHVIVRDPVTLTALPPGRPGVVQVMSLLPRSYPGHSLLTEDMGVMLEPGADGVLRFRIHGRAPRAEVRGCSDVYAPEVAS
;
A
#
# COMPACT_ATOMS: atom_id res chain seq x y z
N PRO A 1 20.76 0.10 -13.54
CA PRO A 1 19.32 0.24 -13.18
C PRO A 1 18.50 0.79 -14.35
N SER A 2 17.37 0.14 -14.63
CA SER A 2 16.39 0.61 -15.61
C SER A 2 15.77 1.94 -15.15
N ARG A 3 15.47 2.84 -16.09
CA ARG A 3 14.87 4.15 -15.81
C ARG A 3 13.56 4.27 -16.56
N VAL A 4 12.50 4.66 -15.85
CA VAL A 4 11.20 4.99 -16.44
C VAL A 4 11.09 6.51 -16.50
N ALA A 5 11.05 7.08 -17.70
CA ALA A 5 10.81 8.51 -17.87
C ALA A 5 9.32 8.79 -17.69
N VAL A 6 8.99 9.79 -16.87
CA VAL A 6 7.61 10.24 -16.67
C VAL A 6 7.50 11.68 -17.18
N ASP A 7 6.64 11.89 -18.17
CA ASP A 7 6.31 13.19 -18.71
C ASP A 7 5.35 13.96 -17.78
N ALA A 8 5.44 15.30 -17.78
CA ALA A 8 4.60 16.13 -16.91
C ALA A 8 3.08 15.90 -17.07
N PRO A 9 2.54 15.72 -18.31
CA PRO A 9 1.14 15.35 -18.50
C PRO A 9 0.79 14.00 -17.86
N GLY A 10 1.65 12.99 -18.02
CA GLY A 10 1.52 11.69 -17.37
C GLY A 10 1.51 11.81 -15.84
N ALA A 11 2.48 12.52 -15.27
CA ALA A 11 2.55 12.74 -13.81
C ALA A 11 1.29 13.41 -13.24
N THR A 12 0.71 14.36 -13.99
CA THR A 12 -0.54 15.03 -13.59
C THR A 12 -1.73 14.08 -13.61
N LEU A 13 -1.85 13.27 -14.66
CA LEU A 13 -2.91 12.28 -14.79
C LEU A 13 -2.80 11.20 -13.70
N GLN A 14 -1.59 10.73 -13.41
CA GLN A 14 -1.31 9.76 -12.35
C GLN A 14 -1.70 10.28 -10.97
N ALA A 15 -1.39 11.55 -10.67
CA ALA A 15 -1.79 12.17 -9.41
C ALA A 15 -3.32 12.30 -9.30
N LYS A 16 -4.00 12.68 -10.39
CA LYS A 16 -5.46 12.76 -10.45
C LYS A 16 -6.12 11.40 -10.25
N ALA A 17 -5.60 10.37 -10.91
CA ALA A 17 -6.10 9.00 -10.82
C ALA A 17 -5.94 8.44 -9.40
N LEU A 18 -4.78 8.64 -8.79
CA LEU A 18 -4.53 8.25 -7.40
C LEU A 18 -5.48 8.97 -6.43
N GLY A 19 -5.73 10.26 -6.65
CA GLY A 19 -6.69 11.03 -5.85
C GLY A 19 -8.14 10.59 -6.02
N ALA A 20 -8.52 10.12 -7.22
CA ALA A 20 -9.85 9.56 -7.44
C ALA A 20 -10.06 8.27 -6.63
N VAL A 21 -9.06 7.38 -6.58
CA VAL A 21 -9.16 6.13 -5.83
C VAL A 21 -9.10 6.36 -4.31
N LEU A 22 -8.16 7.19 -3.84
CA LEU A 22 -8.01 7.43 -2.40
C LEU A 22 -9.09 8.36 -1.84
N GLY A 23 -9.70 9.19 -2.69
CA GLY A 23 -10.80 10.08 -2.31
C GLY A 23 -12.01 9.34 -1.76
N ASP A 24 -12.23 8.09 -2.18
CA ASP A 24 -13.32 7.25 -1.70
C ASP A 24 -13.22 6.95 -0.19
N VAL A 25 -12.00 6.94 0.36
CA VAL A 25 -11.74 6.61 1.78
C VAL A 25 -11.19 7.78 2.60
N LEU A 26 -10.43 8.70 1.99
CA LEU A 26 -9.87 9.88 2.67
C LEU A 26 -10.80 11.11 2.56
N GLY A 27 -11.72 11.11 1.61
CA GLY A 27 -12.55 12.27 1.28
C GLY A 27 -11.80 13.36 0.51
N PRO A 28 -12.44 14.52 0.26
CA PRO A 28 -11.92 15.56 -0.63
C PRO A 28 -10.88 16.48 0.04
N LYS A 29 -10.69 16.41 1.36
CA LYS A 29 -9.81 17.30 2.11
C LYS A 29 -8.46 16.63 2.37
N ARG A 30 -7.39 17.44 2.38
CA ARG A 30 -6.09 16.98 2.89
C ARG A 30 -6.16 16.86 4.41
N LEU A 31 -6.00 15.64 4.91
CA LEU A 31 -6.05 15.32 6.34
C LEU A 31 -4.69 15.52 7.00
N PRO A 32 -4.60 15.88 8.30
CA PRO A 32 -3.38 15.66 9.07
C PRO A 32 -2.90 14.22 8.87
N MET A 33 -1.59 13.98 8.74
CA MET A 33 -1.09 12.67 8.32
C MET A 33 0.09 12.19 9.15
N ILE A 34 -0.01 10.96 9.64
CA ILE A 34 1.10 10.19 10.20
C ILE A 34 1.69 9.31 9.10
N LEU A 35 3.00 9.38 8.93
CA LEU A 35 3.77 8.49 8.07
C LEU A 35 4.50 7.52 9.00
N VAL A 36 4.19 6.22 8.91
CA VAL A 36 4.88 5.17 9.67
C VAL A 36 6.22 4.87 8.98
N GLU A 37 7.11 5.85 9.07
CA GLU A 37 8.36 5.92 8.32
C GLU A 37 9.27 7.01 8.92
N SER A 38 10.57 6.95 8.64
CA SER A 38 11.53 8.01 9.00
C SER A 38 11.71 9.04 7.87
N ARG A 39 12.07 10.27 8.24
CA ARG A 39 12.42 11.30 7.23
C ARG A 39 13.65 10.92 6.40
N ALA A 40 14.49 10.03 6.91
CA ALA A 40 15.69 9.55 6.24
C ALA A 40 15.38 8.87 4.90
N VAL A 41 14.21 8.24 4.74
CA VAL A 41 13.79 7.59 3.48
C VAL A 41 13.78 8.55 2.29
N LEU A 42 13.61 9.85 2.55
CA LEU A 42 13.56 10.91 1.53
C LEU A 42 14.93 11.53 1.23
N LYS A 43 15.98 11.22 2.01
CA LYS A 43 17.34 11.76 1.80
C LYS A 43 18.00 11.10 0.57
N ARG A 44 19.04 11.76 0.05
CA ARG A 44 19.61 11.68 -1.31
C ARG A 44 20.16 10.31 -1.79
N GLY A 45 19.93 9.22 -1.07
CA GLY A 45 20.20 7.83 -1.47
C GLY A 45 18.97 6.90 -1.44
N GLY A 46 17.90 7.25 -0.70
CA GLY A 46 16.67 6.46 -0.56
C GLY A 46 15.56 6.83 -1.56
N ALA A 47 15.70 7.96 -2.26
CA ALA A 47 14.68 8.51 -3.16
C ALA A 47 14.31 7.60 -4.36
N HIS A 48 15.10 6.56 -4.63
CA HIS A 48 14.84 5.58 -5.69
C HIS A 48 14.20 4.27 -5.18
N THR A 49 13.92 4.17 -3.88
CA THR A 49 13.25 3.01 -3.29
C THR A 49 11.74 3.10 -3.47
N ALA A 50 11.08 1.95 -3.50
CA ALA A 50 9.62 1.88 -3.53
C ALA A 50 8.98 2.56 -2.30
N ARG A 51 9.66 2.50 -1.13
CA ARG A 51 9.24 3.17 0.10
C ARG A 51 9.18 4.68 -0.08
N ALA A 52 10.27 5.28 -0.55
CA ALA A 52 10.30 6.72 -0.81
C ALA A 52 9.25 7.15 -1.84
N ALA A 53 9.08 6.39 -2.93
CA ALA A 53 8.07 6.68 -3.95
C ALA A 53 6.64 6.61 -3.38
N GLY A 54 6.34 5.60 -2.56
CA GLY A 54 5.06 5.47 -1.88
C GLY A 54 4.79 6.65 -0.95
N VAL A 55 5.74 6.98 -0.08
CA VAL A 55 5.63 8.12 0.85
C VAL A 55 5.41 9.43 0.10
N LEU A 56 6.23 9.73 -0.90
CA LEU A 56 6.10 10.96 -1.70
C LEU A 56 4.78 11.02 -2.47
N GLY A 57 4.27 9.88 -2.94
CA GLY A 57 2.97 9.77 -3.58
C GLY A 57 1.83 10.11 -2.63
N LEU A 58 1.84 9.50 -1.43
CA LEU A 58 0.75 9.61 -0.47
C LEU A 58 0.77 10.92 0.33
N MET A 59 1.94 11.51 0.57
CA MET A 59 2.10 12.79 1.26
C MET A 59 1.28 13.93 0.63
N LYS A 60 0.98 13.85 -0.68
CA LYS A 60 0.16 14.85 -1.39
C LYS A 60 -1.28 14.92 -0.85
N PHE A 61 -1.80 13.81 -0.32
CA PHE A 61 -3.15 13.73 0.25
C PHE A 61 -3.20 14.10 1.74
N GLY A 62 -2.04 14.23 2.38
CA GLY A 62 -1.92 14.66 3.78
C GLY A 62 -1.42 16.09 3.92
N ARG A 63 -1.54 16.66 5.11
CA ARG A 63 -0.90 17.90 5.59
C ARG A 63 -0.38 17.67 7.01
N ASP A 64 0.32 18.65 7.58
CA ASP A 64 0.81 18.58 8.97
C ASP A 64 1.50 17.23 9.27
N HIS A 65 2.42 16.83 8.39
CA HIS A 65 2.99 15.49 8.40
C HIS A 65 3.83 15.21 9.65
N LEU A 66 3.46 14.17 10.38
CA LEU A 66 4.31 13.50 11.36
C LEU A 66 5.00 12.31 10.68
N PHE A 67 6.32 12.22 10.79
CA PHE A 67 7.04 10.97 10.54
C PHE A 67 7.17 10.28 11.89
N LEU A 68 6.64 9.05 12.00
CA LEU A 68 6.58 8.33 13.27
C LEU A 68 7.98 7.95 13.78
N LEU A 69 8.95 7.82 12.87
CA LEU A 69 10.30 7.39 13.19
C LEU A 69 11.30 8.54 13.05
N ASP A 70 12.26 8.57 13.97
CA ASP A 70 13.42 9.46 13.89
C ASP A 70 14.50 8.91 12.93
N GLU A 71 15.71 9.48 12.96
CA GLU A 71 16.81 9.07 12.08
C GLU A 71 17.45 7.72 12.48
N ASP A 72 17.21 7.25 13.71
CA ASP A 72 17.71 6.00 14.27
C ASP A 72 16.61 4.90 14.26
N ASP A 73 15.57 5.11 13.45
CA ASP A 73 14.38 4.26 13.32
C ASP A 73 13.67 3.99 14.67
N GLN A 74 13.81 4.90 15.64
CA GLN A 74 13.08 4.88 16.91
C GLN A 74 11.80 5.70 16.82
N ILE A 75 10.81 5.34 17.63
CA ILE A 75 9.51 6.01 17.63
C ILE A 75 9.63 7.39 18.28
N ASP A 76 9.21 8.43 17.55
CA ASP A 76 9.05 9.79 18.08
C ASP A 76 7.78 9.88 18.93
N HIS A 77 7.87 9.39 20.17
CA HIS A 77 6.75 9.40 21.12
C HIS A 77 6.22 10.82 21.37
N ALA A 78 7.12 11.80 21.52
CA ALA A 78 6.74 13.18 21.79
C ALA A 78 6.00 13.81 20.60
N GLY A 79 6.48 13.58 19.37
CA GLY A 79 5.81 14.02 18.15
C GLY A 79 4.45 13.36 17.96
N LEU A 80 4.34 12.06 18.27
CA LEU A 80 3.08 11.32 18.21
C LEU A 80 2.05 11.85 19.20
N GLU A 81 2.44 12.04 20.46
CA GLU A 81 1.57 12.62 21.50
C GLU A 81 1.10 14.02 21.10
N ALA A 82 2.00 14.87 20.61
CA ALA A 82 1.66 16.21 20.15
C ALA A 82 0.71 16.20 18.95
N PHE A 83 0.90 15.28 18.00
CA PHE A 83 0.01 15.11 16.85
C PHE A 83 -1.39 14.70 17.30
N LEU A 84 -1.49 13.69 18.17
CA LEU A 84 -2.78 13.18 18.65
C LEU A 84 -3.50 14.22 19.52
N ALA A 85 -2.79 14.98 20.35
CA ALA A 85 -3.38 16.09 21.11
C ALA A 85 -4.00 17.15 20.18
N ARG A 86 -3.37 17.43 19.02
CA ARG A 86 -3.83 18.44 18.07
C ARG A 86 -4.90 17.95 17.10
N HIS A 87 -4.84 16.68 16.70
CA HIS A 87 -5.60 16.14 15.57
C HIS A 87 -6.44 14.91 15.89
N GLY A 88 -6.16 14.19 16.99
CA GLY A 88 -6.80 12.92 17.32
C GLY A 88 -8.30 12.99 17.59
N GLY A 89 -8.81 14.17 18.00
CA GLY A 89 -10.25 14.42 18.13
C GLY A 89 -11.00 14.59 16.80
N GLY A 90 -10.31 14.52 15.65
CA GLY A 90 -10.89 14.63 14.32
C GLY A 90 -10.27 13.63 13.33
N PRO A 91 -10.66 13.70 12.04
CA PRO A 91 -10.14 12.76 11.05
C PRO A 91 -8.68 13.04 10.71
N PHE A 92 -7.87 11.99 10.68
CA PHE A 92 -6.48 12.03 10.21
C PHE A 92 -6.14 10.79 9.38
N ALA A 93 -5.12 10.88 8.54
CA ALA A 93 -4.64 9.77 7.73
C ALA A 93 -3.41 9.13 8.35
N LEU A 94 -3.24 7.83 8.13
CA LEU A 94 -1.98 7.14 8.35
C LEU A 94 -1.53 6.51 7.05
N PHE A 95 -0.25 6.58 6.76
CA PHE A 95 0.34 5.84 5.65
C PHE A 95 1.62 5.13 6.08
N GLY A 96 1.77 3.88 5.68
CA GLY A 96 3.00 3.14 5.86
C GLY A 96 3.02 1.87 5.03
N PHE A 97 4.21 1.33 4.79
CA PHE A 97 4.29 -0.01 4.23
C PHE A 97 3.81 -1.02 5.28
N THR A 98 3.13 -2.10 4.88
CA THR A 98 2.46 -2.99 5.85
C THR A 98 3.41 -3.51 6.93
N PHE A 99 4.64 -3.88 6.53
CA PHE A 99 5.65 -4.35 7.48
C PHE A 99 6.13 -3.24 8.44
N MET A 100 6.19 -1.98 7.99
CA MET A 100 6.53 -0.83 8.85
C MET A 100 5.42 -0.57 9.85
N VAL A 101 4.16 -0.58 9.39
CA VAL A 101 2.98 -0.45 10.26
C VAL A 101 2.96 -1.59 11.28
N TRP A 102 3.27 -2.82 10.86
CA TRP A 102 3.36 -3.94 11.77
C TRP A 102 4.43 -3.74 12.85
N GLN A 103 5.69 -3.52 12.44
CA GLN A 103 6.83 -3.45 13.35
C GLN A 103 6.77 -2.24 14.29
N HIS A 104 6.47 -1.05 13.76
CA HIS A 104 6.63 0.21 14.47
C HIS A 104 5.33 0.80 15.02
N LEU A 105 4.18 0.20 14.70
CA LEU A 105 2.91 0.59 15.28
C LEU A 105 2.23 -0.60 15.94
N ALA A 106 1.95 -1.66 15.20
CA ALA A 106 1.16 -2.78 15.70
C ALA A 106 1.89 -3.55 16.82
N GLU A 107 3.18 -3.84 16.70
CA GLU A 107 3.98 -4.55 17.72
C GLU A 107 4.44 -3.62 18.85
N ALA A 108 4.71 -2.35 18.54
CA ALA A 108 5.44 -1.44 19.43
C ALA A 108 4.62 -0.86 20.60
N PHE A 109 3.30 -0.81 20.50
CA PHE A 109 2.43 -0.19 21.51
C PHE A 109 1.50 -1.20 22.14
N ALA A 110 1.13 -1.07 23.41
CA ALA A 110 0.17 -1.97 24.07
C ALA A 110 -1.31 -1.69 23.69
N ASP A 111 -2.21 -2.60 24.06
CA ASP A 111 -3.66 -2.41 23.89
C ASP A 111 -4.11 -1.19 24.71
N GLY A 112 -4.78 -0.23 24.05
CA GLY A 112 -5.23 1.02 24.66
C GLY A 112 -4.14 2.06 24.91
N ALA A 113 -2.90 1.83 24.47
CA ALA A 113 -1.81 2.81 24.63
C ALA A 113 -2.02 4.07 23.78
N LEU A 114 -2.76 3.97 22.67
CA LEU A 114 -3.09 5.07 21.77
C LEU A 114 -4.56 4.94 21.32
N ASP A 115 -5.21 6.07 21.10
CA ASP A 115 -6.50 6.14 20.39
C ASP A 115 -6.27 6.64 18.97
N LEU A 116 -6.47 5.76 17.99
CA LEU A 116 -6.40 6.03 16.56
C LEU A 116 -7.76 5.84 15.88
N SER A 117 -8.87 5.91 16.63
CA SER A 117 -10.21 5.69 16.10
C SER A 117 -10.65 6.72 15.05
N GLY A 118 -10.08 7.93 15.07
CA GLY A 118 -10.24 8.96 14.03
C GLY A 118 -9.33 8.76 12.80
N GLY A 119 -8.48 7.74 12.80
CA GLY A 119 -7.49 7.48 11.77
C GLY A 119 -8.06 6.69 10.58
N VAL A 120 -7.59 7.02 9.37
CA VAL A 120 -7.74 6.19 8.17
C VAL A 120 -6.37 5.70 7.74
N LEU A 121 -6.09 4.41 7.93
CA LEU A 121 -4.83 3.80 7.54
C LEU A 121 -4.90 3.31 6.09
N ILE A 122 -4.00 3.84 5.27
CA ILE A 122 -3.67 3.32 3.95
C ILE A 122 -2.31 2.62 4.05
N HIS A 123 -2.23 1.36 3.63
CA HIS A 123 -0.96 0.63 3.65
C HIS A 123 -0.75 -0.18 2.38
N SER A 124 0.49 -0.58 2.13
CA SER A 124 0.83 -1.40 0.96
C SER A 124 2.14 -2.14 1.12
N GLY A 125 2.32 -3.21 0.35
CA GLY A 125 3.57 -3.96 0.25
C GLY A 125 4.00 -4.63 1.56
N GLY A 126 5.14 -5.32 1.53
CA GLY A 126 5.77 -5.85 2.74
C GLY A 126 5.16 -7.11 3.35
N TRP A 127 4.05 -7.62 2.82
CA TRP A 127 3.38 -8.83 3.34
C TRP A 127 4.30 -10.06 3.40
N LYS A 128 5.24 -10.21 2.46
CA LYS A 128 6.23 -11.29 2.51
C LYS A 128 7.06 -11.33 3.80
N ARG A 129 7.36 -10.17 4.40
CA ARG A 129 8.08 -10.09 5.68
C ARG A 129 7.21 -10.45 6.88
N LEU A 130 5.89 -10.55 6.67
CA LEU A 130 4.89 -10.93 7.67
C LEU A 130 4.37 -12.36 7.47
N GLU A 131 4.55 -12.96 6.28
CA GLU A 131 4.24 -14.37 6.01
C GLU A 131 4.99 -15.30 6.98
N ASP A 132 6.27 -15.02 7.25
CA ASP A 132 7.08 -15.74 8.25
C ASP A 132 6.51 -15.62 9.68
N LYS A 133 5.69 -14.57 9.93
CA LYS A 133 5.00 -14.33 11.21
C LYS A 133 3.54 -14.83 11.21
N ALA A 134 3.09 -15.51 10.15
CA ALA A 134 1.74 -16.02 9.98
C ALA A 134 0.62 -14.97 10.17
N VAL A 135 0.89 -13.72 9.78
CA VAL A 135 -0.09 -12.62 9.90
C VAL A 135 -0.89 -12.50 8.61
N ASP A 136 -2.16 -12.85 8.65
CA ASP A 136 -3.10 -12.61 7.55
C ASP A 136 -3.75 -11.20 7.64
N PRO A 137 -4.37 -10.70 6.55
CA PRO A 137 -5.01 -9.39 6.53
C PRO A 137 -6.14 -9.19 7.57
N GLY A 138 -6.87 -10.24 7.91
CA GLY A 138 -7.92 -10.20 8.93
C GLY A 138 -7.32 -10.00 10.32
N ALA A 139 -6.34 -10.84 10.68
CA ALA A 139 -5.61 -10.75 11.94
C ALA A 139 -4.92 -9.38 12.11
N PHE A 140 -4.33 -8.85 11.04
CA PHE A 140 -3.74 -7.51 11.01
C PHE A 140 -4.75 -6.43 11.38
N ARG A 141 -5.92 -6.41 10.71
CA ARG A 141 -6.98 -5.43 10.97
C ARG A 141 -7.56 -5.56 12.37
N ASP A 142 -7.80 -6.78 12.84
CA ASP A 142 -8.38 -7.03 14.15
C ASP A 142 -7.43 -6.62 15.28
N LEU A 143 -6.12 -6.82 15.11
CA LEU A 143 -5.12 -6.29 16.01
C LEU A 143 -5.17 -4.76 16.08
N LEU A 144 -5.13 -4.08 14.93
CA LEU A 144 -5.15 -2.61 14.89
C LEU A 144 -6.46 -2.04 15.49
N ARG A 145 -7.60 -2.67 15.21
CA ARG A 145 -8.89 -2.30 15.78
C ARG A 145 -8.88 -2.46 17.29
N ARG A 146 -8.44 -3.61 17.80
CA ARG A 146 -8.42 -3.89 19.25
C ARG A 146 -7.45 -2.96 19.98
N ARG A 147 -6.26 -2.76 19.43
CA ARG A 147 -5.16 -2.05 20.07
C ARG A 147 -5.35 -0.53 20.07
N PHE A 148 -5.95 0.01 19.00
CA PHE A 148 -6.02 1.46 18.76
C PHE A 148 -7.41 2.00 18.41
N GLY A 149 -8.44 1.16 18.33
CA GLY A 149 -9.75 1.59 17.80
C GLY A 149 -9.74 1.88 16.29
N LEU A 150 -8.64 1.58 15.58
CA LEU A 150 -8.47 1.89 14.17
C LEU A 150 -9.32 0.94 13.30
N THR A 151 -10.49 1.41 12.88
CA THR A 151 -11.47 0.60 12.11
C THR A 151 -11.34 0.79 10.60
N GLN A 152 -10.75 1.90 10.15
CA GLN A 152 -10.56 2.27 8.76
C GLN A 152 -9.14 1.87 8.34
N CYS A 153 -9.00 0.68 7.76
CA CYS A 153 -7.72 0.11 7.36
C CYS A 153 -7.82 -0.50 5.96
N PHE A 154 -7.07 0.07 5.02
CA PHE A 154 -7.14 -0.28 3.61
C PHE A 154 -5.74 -0.57 3.07
N ASN A 155 -5.52 -1.81 2.67
CA ASN A 155 -4.38 -2.16 1.85
C ASN A 155 -4.58 -1.62 0.43
N PHE A 156 -3.50 -1.49 -0.34
CA PHE A 156 -3.61 -1.40 -1.79
C PHE A 156 -2.52 -2.21 -2.48
N TYR A 157 -2.85 -2.67 -3.68
CA TYR A 157 -1.91 -3.30 -4.60
C TYR A 157 -1.55 -2.31 -5.72
N GLY A 158 -0.26 -2.20 -6.02
CA GLY A 158 0.27 -1.31 -7.03
C GLY A 158 1.75 -1.60 -7.28
N MET A 159 2.31 -0.98 -8.32
CA MET A 159 3.68 -1.26 -8.76
C MET A 159 4.33 -0.05 -9.43
N ALA A 160 5.66 -0.04 -9.45
CA ALA A 160 6.45 1.07 -10.00
C ALA A 160 6.26 1.19 -11.52
N GLU A 161 5.89 0.11 -12.18
CA GLU A 161 5.61 0.01 -13.61
C GLU A 161 4.22 0.54 -13.99
N GLN A 162 3.36 0.89 -13.03
CA GLN A 162 2.04 1.50 -13.25
C GLN A 162 1.76 2.63 -12.24
N ILE A 163 2.68 3.58 -12.15
CA ILE A 163 2.58 4.74 -11.23
C ILE A 163 1.19 5.39 -11.35
N GLY A 164 0.54 5.64 -10.21
CA GLY A 164 -0.78 6.26 -10.13
C GLY A 164 -1.95 5.28 -10.28
N THR A 165 -1.71 4.04 -10.73
CA THR A 165 -2.73 2.97 -10.70
C THR A 165 -2.54 2.15 -9.45
N ILE A 166 -3.53 2.22 -8.56
CA ILE A 166 -3.60 1.34 -7.39
C ILE A 166 -4.95 0.64 -7.37
N HIS A 167 -4.97 -0.57 -6.85
CA HIS A 167 -6.17 -1.33 -6.55
C HIS A 167 -6.36 -1.28 -5.05
N LEU A 168 -7.30 -0.45 -4.60
CA LEU A 168 -7.58 -0.25 -3.18
C LEU A 168 -8.41 -1.41 -2.65
N GLU A 169 -8.14 -1.80 -1.41
CA GLU A 169 -8.89 -2.84 -0.73
C GLU A 169 -10.34 -2.42 -0.49
N ASP A 170 -11.24 -3.39 -0.61
CA ASP A 170 -12.67 -3.22 -0.43
C ASP A 170 -12.97 -2.85 1.03
N PRO A 171 -13.77 -1.79 1.26
CA PRO A 171 -14.17 -1.41 2.62
C PRO A 171 -14.94 -2.50 3.37
N THR A 172 -15.59 -3.40 2.65
CA THR A 172 -16.49 -4.41 3.21
C THR A 172 -15.84 -5.78 3.34
N GLU A 173 -14.72 -6.04 2.66
CA GLU A 173 -14.13 -7.37 2.58
C GLU A 173 -12.59 -7.33 2.58
N ALA A 174 -11.98 -7.80 3.66
CA ALA A 174 -10.52 -7.85 3.80
C ALA A 174 -9.86 -8.72 2.73
N GLY A 175 -8.70 -8.27 2.24
CA GLY A 175 -7.92 -8.92 1.19
C GLY A 175 -8.50 -8.79 -0.22
N VAL A 176 -9.73 -8.27 -0.38
CA VAL A 176 -10.34 -8.06 -1.69
C VAL A 176 -9.95 -6.70 -2.21
N LEU A 177 -9.40 -6.66 -3.42
CA LEU A 177 -8.98 -5.44 -4.10
C LEU A 177 -9.99 -5.08 -5.17
N ARG A 178 -10.28 -3.78 -5.28
CA ARG A 178 -11.20 -3.22 -6.28
C ARG A 178 -10.40 -2.63 -7.44
N CYS A 179 -10.81 -2.93 -8.66
CA CYS A 179 -10.21 -2.35 -9.85
C CYS A 179 -10.80 -0.97 -10.16
N PRO A 180 -9.98 0.10 -10.28
CA PRO A 180 -10.50 1.41 -10.67
C PRO A 180 -10.92 1.43 -12.14
N SER A 181 -11.80 2.37 -12.51
CA SER A 181 -12.43 2.47 -13.84
C SER A 181 -11.46 2.74 -15.00
N PHE A 182 -10.25 3.21 -14.71
CA PHE A 182 -9.18 3.46 -15.70
C PHE A 182 -8.15 2.31 -15.77
N ALA A 183 -8.44 1.18 -15.13
CA ALA A 183 -7.60 -0.01 -15.09
C ALA A 183 -8.43 -1.26 -15.39
N HIS A 184 -7.73 -2.37 -15.61
CA HIS A 184 -8.35 -3.68 -15.76
C HIS A 184 -7.43 -4.77 -15.17
N VAL A 185 -8.01 -5.89 -14.75
CA VAL A 185 -7.27 -7.03 -14.23
C VAL A 185 -7.78 -8.29 -14.92
N ILE A 186 -6.85 -9.14 -15.34
CA ILE A 186 -7.14 -10.45 -15.92
C ILE A 186 -6.37 -11.48 -15.12
N VAL A 187 -7.02 -12.56 -14.71
CA VAL A 187 -6.33 -13.74 -14.17
C VAL A 187 -6.15 -14.74 -15.32
N ARG A 188 -4.92 -15.20 -15.54
CA ARG A 188 -4.57 -16.09 -16.65
C ARG A 188 -4.08 -17.44 -16.16
N ASP A 189 -4.30 -18.46 -16.98
CA ASP A 189 -3.66 -19.74 -16.80
C ASP A 189 -2.12 -19.57 -16.90
N PRO A 190 -1.34 -20.06 -15.92
CA PRO A 190 0.10 -19.83 -15.90
C PRO A 190 0.86 -20.57 -17.00
N VAL A 191 0.24 -21.55 -17.67
CA VAL A 191 0.85 -22.36 -18.74
C VAL A 191 0.41 -21.85 -20.12
N THR A 192 -0.90 -21.70 -20.33
CA THR A 192 -1.45 -21.33 -21.65
C THR A 192 -1.60 -19.83 -21.84
N LEU A 193 -1.52 -19.06 -20.74
CA LEU A 193 -1.80 -17.62 -20.69
C LEU A 193 -3.22 -17.24 -21.14
N THR A 194 -4.16 -18.19 -21.25
CA THR A 194 -5.56 -17.89 -21.55
C THR A 194 -6.23 -17.26 -20.34
N ALA A 195 -7.16 -16.32 -20.56
CA ALA A 195 -7.94 -15.74 -19.48
C ALA A 195 -8.78 -16.81 -18.78
N LEU A 196 -8.80 -16.79 -17.45
CA LEU A 196 -9.56 -17.69 -16.61
C LEU A 196 -10.87 -17.02 -16.14
N PRO A 197 -11.95 -17.80 -15.95
CA PRO A 197 -13.17 -17.29 -15.35
C PRO A 197 -12.96 -16.97 -13.85
N PRO A 198 -13.88 -16.19 -13.23
CA PRO A 198 -13.88 -15.97 -11.79
C PRO A 198 -13.79 -17.27 -10.96
N GLY A 199 -13.18 -17.19 -9.78
CA GLY A 199 -12.97 -18.29 -8.85
C GLY A 199 -11.80 -19.22 -9.19
N ARG A 200 -11.16 -19.07 -10.36
CA ARG A 200 -9.99 -19.86 -10.76
C ARG A 200 -8.68 -19.10 -10.47
N PRO A 201 -7.79 -19.65 -9.62
CA PRO A 201 -6.48 -19.05 -9.38
C PRO A 201 -5.59 -19.10 -10.63
N GLY A 202 -4.78 -18.06 -10.82
CA GLY A 202 -3.86 -17.95 -11.95
C GLY A 202 -2.90 -16.77 -11.79
N VAL A 203 -2.06 -16.54 -12.81
CA VAL A 203 -1.16 -15.40 -12.85
C VAL A 203 -1.95 -14.11 -13.14
N VAL A 204 -1.64 -13.04 -12.43
CA VAL A 204 -2.33 -11.77 -12.55
C VAL A 204 -1.70 -10.95 -13.68
N GLN A 205 -2.54 -10.43 -14.57
CA GLN A 205 -2.18 -9.36 -15.49
C GLN A 205 -2.90 -8.10 -15.07
N VAL A 206 -2.16 -7.00 -14.94
CA VAL A 206 -2.71 -5.67 -14.66
C VAL A 206 -2.63 -4.79 -15.89
N MET A 207 -3.66 -3.98 -16.10
CA MET A 207 -3.76 -3.05 -17.21
C MET A 207 -4.09 -1.65 -16.71
N SER A 208 -3.50 -0.64 -17.33
CA SER A 208 -3.68 0.76 -16.96
C SER A 208 -3.71 1.67 -18.19
N LEU A 209 -4.65 2.61 -18.18
CA LEU A 209 -4.74 3.67 -19.18
C LEU A 209 -3.85 4.89 -18.86
N LEU A 210 -3.15 4.90 -17.72
CA LEU A 210 -2.42 6.07 -17.24
C LEU A 210 -1.02 6.29 -17.85
N PRO A 211 -0.21 5.25 -18.12
CA PRO A 211 1.12 5.48 -18.69
C PRO A 211 1.01 6.23 -20.02
N ARG A 212 1.98 7.09 -20.31
CA ARG A 212 2.03 7.88 -21.56
C ARG A 212 3.43 7.92 -22.16
N SER A 213 4.42 8.01 -21.28
CA SER A 213 5.84 8.14 -21.59
C SER A 213 6.62 6.84 -21.44
N TYR A 214 5.94 5.74 -21.07
CA TYR A 214 6.54 4.43 -20.87
C TYR A 214 5.52 3.30 -21.13
N PRO A 215 5.97 2.08 -21.49
CA PRO A 215 5.11 0.98 -21.89
C PRO A 215 4.51 0.22 -20.69
N GLY A 216 3.86 0.93 -19.77
CA GLY A 216 3.27 0.33 -18.56
C GLY A 216 1.82 -0.15 -18.71
N HIS A 217 1.22 -0.11 -19.90
CA HIS A 217 -0.24 -0.27 -20.04
C HIS A 217 -0.75 -1.67 -19.73
N SER A 218 0.07 -2.70 -19.91
CA SER A 218 -0.35 -4.09 -19.82
C SER A 218 0.83 -4.92 -19.36
N LEU A 219 0.77 -5.39 -18.12
CA LEU A 219 1.86 -6.12 -17.46
C LEU A 219 1.35 -7.46 -16.99
N LEU A 220 1.94 -8.53 -17.51
CA LEU A 220 1.82 -9.85 -16.89
C LEU A 220 2.75 -9.85 -15.68
N THR A 221 2.18 -10.00 -14.49
CA THR A 221 2.95 -9.95 -13.26
C THR A 221 3.52 -11.33 -12.92
N GLU A 222 4.33 -11.40 -11.87
CA GLU A 222 4.75 -12.66 -11.26
C GLU A 222 3.88 -12.99 -10.04
N ASP A 223 2.71 -12.37 -9.90
CA ASP A 223 1.83 -12.55 -8.75
C ASP A 223 0.67 -13.48 -9.12
N MET A 224 0.37 -14.40 -8.21
CA MET A 224 -0.77 -15.29 -8.29
C MET A 224 -1.97 -14.66 -7.60
N GLY A 225 -3.14 -14.84 -8.17
CA GLY A 225 -4.37 -14.29 -7.64
C GLY A 225 -5.60 -14.98 -8.20
N VAL A 226 -6.75 -14.49 -7.79
CA VAL A 226 -8.06 -14.99 -8.23
C VAL A 226 -8.99 -13.83 -8.49
N MET A 227 -9.68 -13.87 -9.62
CA MET A 227 -10.78 -12.95 -9.93
C MET A 227 -12.00 -13.41 -9.15
N LEU A 228 -12.70 -12.50 -8.50
CA LEU A 228 -13.96 -12.76 -7.81
C LEU A 228 -15.12 -12.41 -8.74
N GLU A 229 -16.32 -12.84 -8.37
CA GLU A 229 -17.52 -12.29 -8.99
C GLU A 229 -17.53 -10.76 -8.83
N PRO A 230 -17.92 -10.01 -9.87
CA PRO A 230 -18.04 -8.57 -9.78
C PRO A 230 -18.91 -8.15 -8.59
N GLY A 231 -18.60 -6.99 -8.01
CA GLY A 231 -19.48 -6.39 -7.00
C GLY A 231 -20.88 -6.11 -7.57
N ALA A 232 -21.86 -5.90 -6.70
CA ALA A 232 -23.20 -5.49 -7.11
C ALA A 232 -23.21 -4.17 -7.91
N ASP A 233 -22.16 -3.36 -7.74
CA ASP A 233 -21.88 -2.12 -8.48
C ASP A 233 -21.17 -2.36 -9.84
N GLY A 234 -20.94 -3.62 -10.22
CA GLY A 234 -20.23 -4.00 -11.44
C GLY A 234 -18.72 -3.82 -11.38
N VAL A 235 -18.16 -3.43 -10.23
CA VAL A 235 -16.71 -3.23 -10.09
C VAL A 235 -16.01 -4.58 -10.05
N LEU A 236 -14.92 -4.71 -10.81
CA LEU A 236 -14.08 -5.91 -10.81
C LEU A 236 -13.34 -6.03 -9.48
N ARG A 237 -13.38 -7.24 -8.91
CA ARG A 237 -12.84 -7.56 -7.58
C ARG A 237 -11.91 -8.75 -7.70
N PHE A 238 -10.76 -8.71 -7.04
CA PHE A 238 -9.78 -9.80 -7.08
C PHE A 238 -9.00 -9.89 -5.77
N ARG A 239 -8.32 -11.01 -5.55
CA ARG A 239 -7.35 -11.19 -4.46
C ARG A 239 -5.98 -11.51 -5.01
N ILE A 240 -4.94 -11.07 -4.31
CA ILE A 240 -3.57 -11.54 -4.51
C ILE A 240 -3.28 -12.61 -3.46
N HIS A 241 -2.75 -13.75 -3.89
CA HIS A 241 -2.33 -14.84 -3.01
C HIS A 241 -0.85 -14.77 -2.64
N GLY A 242 -0.02 -14.15 -3.49
CA GLY A 242 1.43 -14.07 -3.31
C GLY A 242 2.14 -14.19 -4.66
N ARG A 243 3.48 -14.31 -4.65
CA ARG A 243 4.24 -14.51 -5.89
C ARG A 243 4.15 -15.95 -6.40
N ALA A 244 4.21 -16.10 -7.71
CA ALA A 244 4.32 -17.39 -8.37
C ALA A 244 5.56 -18.17 -7.86
N PRO A 245 5.46 -19.49 -7.67
CA PRO A 245 6.59 -20.31 -7.25
C PRO A 245 7.78 -20.12 -8.20
N ARG A 246 8.97 -19.80 -7.66
CA ARG A 246 10.24 -19.52 -8.38
C ARG A 246 10.34 -18.18 -9.11
N ALA A 247 9.45 -17.22 -8.86
CA ALA A 247 9.70 -15.82 -9.24
C ALA A 247 11.00 -15.33 -8.60
N GLU A 248 11.86 -14.60 -9.34
CA GLU A 248 13.06 -14.01 -8.75
C GLU A 248 12.65 -13.10 -7.57
N VAL A 249 13.44 -13.11 -6.49
CA VAL A 249 13.25 -12.18 -5.37
C VAL A 249 13.73 -10.79 -5.80
N ARG A 250 12.95 -10.12 -6.66
CA ARG A 250 13.08 -8.69 -6.96
C ARG A 250 11.85 -8.00 -6.39
N GLY A 251 11.86 -7.83 -5.07
CA GLY A 251 10.77 -7.20 -4.33
C GLY A 251 11.30 -6.11 -3.42
N CYS A 252 10.91 -4.87 -3.75
CA CYS A 252 10.68 -3.62 -3.01
C CYS A 252 10.81 -3.55 -1.47
N SER A 253 11.69 -4.33 -0.88
CA SER A 253 12.02 -4.25 0.53
C SER A 253 13.52 -4.44 0.61
N ASP A 254 14.24 -3.32 0.58
CA ASP A 254 15.69 -3.29 0.67
C ASP A 254 16.13 -4.14 1.87
N VAL A 255 16.97 -5.13 1.57
CA VAL A 255 17.41 -6.14 2.51
C VAL A 255 18.49 -5.49 3.38
N TYR A 256 18.19 -5.31 4.66
CA TYR A 256 19.24 -5.16 5.67
C TYR A 256 19.87 -6.55 5.80
N ALA A 257 21.10 -6.71 5.30
CA ALA A 257 21.86 -7.92 5.57
C ALA A 257 22.37 -7.84 7.01
N PRO A 258 22.08 -8.80 7.90
CA PRO A 258 22.84 -8.94 9.13
C PRO A 258 24.25 -9.41 8.76
N GLU A 259 25.27 -8.71 9.26
CA GLU A 259 26.64 -9.22 9.25
C GLU A 259 26.68 -10.56 9.97
N VAL A 260 27.05 -11.61 9.25
CA VAL A 260 27.40 -12.89 9.85
C VAL A 260 28.80 -12.72 10.43
N ALA A 261 28.88 -12.60 11.75
CA ALA A 261 30.15 -12.70 12.46
C ALA A 261 30.74 -14.10 12.26
N SER A 262 31.96 -14.14 11.74
CA SER A 262 32.84 -15.32 11.70
C SER A 262 33.45 -15.63 13.06
#